data_AF-A0A7S2QPX1-F1
#
_entry.id   AF-A0A7S2QPX1-F1
#
_cell.length_a   1.000
_cell.length_b   1.000
_cell.length_c   1.000
_cell.angle_alpha   90.00
_cell.angle_beta   90.00
_cell.angle_gamma   90.00
#
_symmetry.space_group_name_H-M   'P 1'
#
loop_
_entity.id
_entity.type
_entity.pdbx_description
1 polymer ?
#
loop_
_entity_poly.entity_id
_entity_poly.type
_entity_poly.pdbx_seq_one_letter_code
_entity_poly.pdbx_strand_id
1 'polypeptide(L)'
;SPGRGPWDARGPQGAAALGAPLGYRAPAGMIGAGSLVEIHSLPAKLQANEDTRRRLGPLGSCDFNGAQGRCLHWDDAGQQYAVHTFDGAVVGVPAECLCELRPTAPAAGGFDAAWQPEEPDSLGVDMADALATRGYAVVQMFVPAAVRDSAVEEARELPVFDGLRAELRPGLLGRGGPSECREMDADSAERPIDGALVYCDRQLTGLGMALKPMVEDLLGTAIEDRSGSLVRLGGAGSAAPELEELSENDLVDQVVESFVAWTVQRKLCVLYLIDNRGGSLDFHPRETSVLPAARLPLQRGRLVVFRHDELDFSYNPEGDSVALQMWLLQAPSAIEFRELSQPPGLQGVERIHVASIYERFPANCDGCAMTWAMFLAGTDAEGEVPFKRFDKDVYVMEDKDAIMYGKAYIMHGSFVEEHHMTEFDNEFFGISHDEAFTMAPSQRWVMECGYQTLHSAGWRRNTLRGQRIGTFMGDSGSEWQEIPMVASEYAAAKNNNAVTITRLAYNLGLTGPCLTVDTACSASLVAANAACHAMRRWTFRKGSTEPVIFHGHDRPSLEHALCMGILAMVSPSAWIGECAATMLSPRGRCFTFDNSADGFIRGEGCCCVYLRTE
;
A
#
# COMPACT_ATOMS: atom_id res chain seq x y z
N SER A 1 12.59 11.70 3.00
CA SER A 1 12.40 11.53 4.45
C SER A 1 12.76 12.82 5.19
N PRO A 2 11.81 13.58 5.75
CA PRO A 2 12.15 14.62 6.71
C PRO A 2 12.56 13.96 8.05
N GLY A 3 13.43 14.62 8.79
CA GLY A 3 14.36 14.07 9.78
C GLY A 3 13.74 13.18 10.87
N ARG A 4 14.32 11.99 11.04
CA ARG A 4 14.06 11.09 12.17
C ARG A 4 14.97 11.46 13.34
N GLY A 5 14.41 12.01 14.41
CA GLY A 5 15.04 12.08 15.74
C GLY A 5 14.46 10.99 16.65
N PRO A 6 15.23 10.41 17.59
CA PRO A 6 14.75 9.33 18.44
C PRO A 6 13.70 9.84 19.45
N TRP A 7 12.49 9.27 19.38
CA TRP A 7 11.47 9.31 20.42
C TRP A 7 11.92 8.37 21.55
N ASP A 8 12.88 8.79 22.37
CA ASP A 8 13.38 7.97 23.48
C ASP A 8 12.91 8.49 24.84
N ALA A 9 12.56 7.53 25.69
CA ALA A 9 11.74 7.69 26.88
C ALA A 9 12.43 8.44 28.03
N ARG A 10 12.36 9.77 28.05
CA ARG A 10 12.50 10.56 29.28
C ARG A 10 11.50 11.71 29.28
N GLY A 11 10.48 11.60 30.14
CA GLY A 11 9.49 12.65 30.35
C GLY A 11 10.16 14.00 30.70
N PRO A 12 9.47 15.13 30.46
CA PRO A 12 10.04 16.45 30.67
C PRO A 12 10.40 16.69 32.14
N GLN A 13 11.66 16.50 32.51
CA GLN A 13 12.26 17.09 33.71
C GLN A 13 12.62 18.54 33.39
N GLY A 14 11.63 19.43 33.44
CA GLY A 14 11.86 20.82 33.04
C GLY A 14 10.66 21.75 33.09
N ALA A 15 9.66 21.47 33.92
CA ALA A 15 8.72 22.49 34.38
C ALA A 15 9.03 22.77 35.85
N ALA A 16 9.37 24.01 36.17
CA ALA A 16 9.48 24.44 37.56
C ALA A 16 8.17 24.07 38.28
N ALA A 17 8.26 23.10 39.19
CA ALA A 17 7.15 22.65 40.01
C ALA A 17 6.61 23.85 40.80
N LEU A 18 5.45 24.37 40.39
CA LEU A 18 4.58 25.07 41.31
C LEU A 18 4.07 24.00 42.27
N GLY A 19 4.56 24.05 43.51
CA GLY A 19 4.29 23.02 44.52
C GLY A 19 2.80 22.73 44.63
N ALA A 20 2.43 21.46 44.50
CA ALA A 20 1.12 20.97 44.88
C ALA A 20 0.89 21.25 46.37
N PRO A 21 -0.23 21.89 46.77
CA PRO A 21 -0.67 21.80 48.14
C PRO A 21 -1.38 20.46 48.35
N LEU A 22 -1.07 19.88 49.49
CA LEU A 22 -1.62 18.67 50.09
C LEU A 22 -3.16 18.57 49.97
N GLY A 23 -3.62 17.34 49.79
CA GLY A 23 -5.03 16.99 49.61
C GLY A 23 -5.98 17.67 50.59
N TYR A 24 -6.96 18.37 50.02
CA TYR A 24 -8.10 18.92 50.74
C TYR A 24 -9.37 18.43 50.06
N ARG A 25 -10.20 17.67 50.80
CA ARG A 25 -11.57 17.36 50.37
C ARG A 25 -12.47 18.55 50.72
N ALA A 26 -13.14 19.10 49.71
CA ALA A 26 -14.11 20.18 49.88
C ALA A 26 -15.32 19.73 50.75
N PRO A 27 -15.91 20.62 51.57
CA PRO A 27 -17.14 20.34 52.31
C PRO A 27 -18.36 20.18 51.38
N ALA A 28 -19.38 19.46 51.85
CA ALA A 28 -20.55 19.09 51.05
C ALA A 28 -21.31 20.31 50.50
N GLY A 29 -21.44 20.41 49.17
CA GLY A 29 -22.16 21.48 48.47
C GLY A 29 -21.29 22.45 47.66
N MET A 30 -19.96 22.29 47.69
CA MET A 30 -19.01 23.09 46.91
C MET A 30 -18.64 22.44 45.56
N ILE A 31 -18.34 23.27 44.55
CA ILE A 31 -17.78 22.82 43.26
C ILE A 31 -16.43 22.16 43.54
N GLY A 32 -16.24 20.94 43.02
CA GLY A 32 -15.03 20.16 43.22
C GLY A 32 -13.82 20.74 42.47
N ALA A 33 -12.62 20.55 43.02
CA ALA A 33 -11.39 20.74 42.26
C ALA A 33 -11.41 19.83 41.01
N GLY A 34 -11.07 20.37 39.85
CA GLY A 34 -11.14 19.69 38.56
C GLY A 34 -12.46 19.86 37.79
N SER A 35 -13.54 20.32 38.45
CA SER A 35 -14.83 20.54 37.78
C SER A 35 -14.73 21.63 36.71
N LEU A 36 -15.41 21.40 35.57
CA LEU A 36 -15.62 22.43 34.56
C LEU A 36 -16.69 23.41 35.03
N VAL A 37 -16.46 24.70 34.78
CA VAL A 37 -17.31 25.78 35.27
C VAL A 37 -17.49 26.87 34.22
N GLU A 38 -18.59 27.60 34.34
CA GLU A 38 -18.85 28.84 33.62
C GLU A 38 -19.01 30.00 34.60
N ILE A 39 -18.37 31.12 34.26
CA ILE A 39 -18.38 32.34 35.06
C ILE A 39 -19.58 33.20 34.64
N HIS A 40 -20.38 33.63 35.61
CA HIS A 40 -21.54 34.47 35.34
C HIS A 40 -21.73 35.54 36.43
N SER A 41 -22.51 36.56 36.09
CA SER A 41 -22.96 37.60 37.03
C SER A 41 -21.84 38.29 37.82
N LEU A 42 -20.63 38.41 37.26
CA LEU A 42 -19.52 39.11 37.90
C LEU A 42 -19.84 40.59 38.10
N PRO A 43 -19.68 41.12 39.33
CA PRO A 43 -20.05 42.50 39.64
C PRO A 43 -19.03 43.54 39.13
N ALA A 44 -17.79 43.12 38.86
CA ALA A 44 -16.72 43.97 38.37
C ALA A 44 -15.72 43.16 37.52
N LYS A 45 -14.93 43.88 36.72
CA LYS A 45 -13.83 43.28 35.96
C LYS A 45 -12.76 42.73 36.91
N LEU A 46 -12.30 41.52 36.65
CA LEU A 46 -11.27 40.85 37.45
C LEU A 46 -9.90 41.03 36.83
N GLN A 47 -8.86 40.90 37.65
CA GLN A 47 -7.48 40.79 37.18
C GLN A 47 -7.05 39.33 37.25
N ALA A 48 -6.34 38.88 36.21
CA ALA A 48 -5.67 37.59 36.24
C ALA A 48 -4.59 37.57 37.33
N ASN A 49 -4.28 36.37 37.83
CA ASN A 49 -3.25 36.20 38.85
C ASN A 49 -1.86 36.67 38.32
N GLU A 50 -0.90 36.81 39.23
CA GLU A 50 0.41 37.35 38.88
C GLU A 50 1.17 36.49 37.86
N ASP A 51 1.04 35.16 37.95
CA ASP A 51 1.70 34.23 37.04
C ASP A 51 1.13 34.32 35.61
N THR A 52 -0.19 34.36 35.46
CA THR A 52 -0.85 34.61 34.18
C THR A 52 -0.43 35.96 33.59
N ARG A 53 -0.37 37.04 34.39
CA ARG A 53 0.07 38.36 33.90
C ARG A 53 1.55 38.39 33.51
N ARG A 54 2.40 37.57 34.14
CA ARG A 54 3.80 37.40 33.72
C ARG A 54 3.91 36.64 32.39
N ARG A 55 3.07 35.62 32.18
CA ARG A 55 3.09 34.75 30.99
C ARG A 55 2.40 35.34 29.76
N LEU A 56 1.25 35.96 29.93
CA LEU A 56 0.41 36.50 28.85
C LEU A 56 0.62 38.01 28.60
N GLY A 57 1.53 38.63 29.36
CA GLY A 57 1.72 40.07 29.36
C GLY A 57 0.69 40.82 30.22
N PRO A 58 0.74 42.17 30.26
CA PRO A 58 -0.11 42.98 31.12
C PRO A 58 -1.58 42.94 30.66
N LEU A 59 -2.32 41.95 31.13
CA LEU A 59 -3.77 41.92 31.06
C LEU A 59 -4.32 42.93 32.08
N GLY A 60 -4.99 43.98 31.58
CA GLY A 60 -5.77 44.88 32.42
C GLY A 60 -6.94 44.16 33.11
N SER A 61 -7.75 44.87 33.88
CA SER A 61 -8.99 44.27 34.41
C SER A 61 -9.91 43.91 33.24
N CYS A 62 -10.26 42.63 33.10
CA CYS A 62 -11.09 42.08 32.02
C CYS A 62 -12.47 41.64 32.54
N ASP A 63 -13.47 41.66 31.66
CA ASP A 63 -14.76 41.04 31.96
C ASP A 63 -14.67 39.54 31.60
N PHE A 64 -15.00 38.69 32.57
CA PHE A 64 -14.96 37.23 32.42
C PHE A 64 -16.36 36.61 32.43
N ASN A 65 -17.43 37.41 32.37
CA ASN A 65 -18.78 36.85 32.23
C ASN A 65 -18.93 36.04 30.94
N GLY A 66 -19.45 34.83 31.05
CA GLY A 66 -19.55 33.84 29.98
C GLY A 66 -18.25 33.06 29.72
N ALA A 67 -17.15 33.38 30.42
CA ALA A 67 -15.92 32.62 30.27
C ALA A 67 -16.06 31.24 30.92
N GLN A 68 -15.64 30.22 30.18
CA GLN A 68 -15.66 28.83 30.63
C GLN A 68 -14.24 28.39 30.99
N GLY A 69 -14.14 27.45 31.93
CA GLY A 69 -12.87 27.03 32.45
C GLY A 69 -12.96 25.83 33.38
N ARG A 70 -11.89 25.65 34.15
CA ARG A 70 -11.75 24.59 35.14
C ARG A 70 -11.46 25.21 36.49
N CYS A 71 -12.17 24.73 37.50
CA CYS A 71 -11.88 25.04 38.88
C CYS A 71 -10.62 24.30 39.33
N LEU A 72 -9.58 25.03 39.74
CA LEU A 72 -8.32 24.44 40.22
C LEU A 72 -8.42 24.08 41.71
N HIS A 73 -8.74 25.07 42.53
CA HIS A 73 -8.91 24.92 43.98
C HIS A 73 -9.70 26.10 44.56
N TRP A 74 -10.16 25.95 45.80
CA TRP A 74 -10.73 27.02 46.60
C TRP A 74 -9.63 27.75 47.37
N ASP A 75 -9.60 29.08 47.30
CA ASP A 75 -8.73 29.95 48.08
C ASP A 75 -9.49 30.46 49.31
N ASP A 76 -9.19 29.88 50.47
CA ASP A 76 -9.78 30.26 51.75
C ASP A 76 -9.50 31.71 52.16
N ALA A 77 -8.34 32.27 51.77
CA ALA A 77 -7.97 33.64 52.13
C ALA A 77 -8.76 34.67 51.31
N GLY A 78 -8.98 34.38 50.03
CA GLY A 78 -9.76 35.21 49.12
C GLY A 78 -11.27 34.93 49.09
N GLN A 79 -11.73 33.84 49.72
CA GLN A 79 -13.10 33.32 49.64
C GLN A 79 -13.59 33.19 48.18
N GLN A 80 -12.73 32.66 47.32
CA GLN A 80 -12.96 32.58 45.89
C GLN A 80 -12.32 31.31 45.31
N TYR A 81 -12.82 30.85 44.17
CA TYR A 81 -12.22 29.76 43.40
C TYR A 81 -11.15 30.28 42.44
N ALA A 82 -10.01 29.60 42.38
CA ALA A 82 -9.06 29.80 41.29
C ALA A 82 -9.56 29.06 40.05
N VAL A 83 -9.96 29.79 39.02
CA VAL A 83 -10.48 29.24 37.76
C VAL A 83 -9.48 29.47 36.64
N HIS A 84 -9.07 28.39 35.98
CA HIS A 84 -8.28 28.43 34.75
C HIS A 84 -9.24 28.42 33.56
N THR A 85 -9.36 29.55 32.87
CA THR A 85 -10.23 29.68 31.70
C THR A 85 -9.67 28.91 30.50
N PHE A 86 -10.54 28.55 29.54
CA PHE A 86 -10.10 27.92 28.29
C PHE A 86 -9.18 28.83 27.45
N ASP A 87 -9.21 30.14 27.69
CA ASP A 87 -8.29 31.12 27.10
C ASP A 87 -7.01 31.31 27.93
N GLY A 88 -6.71 30.39 28.86
CA GLY A 88 -5.42 30.31 29.55
C GLY A 88 -5.25 31.27 30.73
N ALA A 89 -6.29 32.01 31.12
CA ALA A 89 -6.21 32.96 32.23
C ALA A 89 -6.57 32.27 33.55
N VAL A 90 -5.80 32.52 34.61
CA VAL A 90 -6.16 32.08 35.96
C VAL A 90 -6.71 33.27 36.75
N VAL A 91 -7.97 33.18 37.17
CA VAL A 91 -8.70 34.25 37.85
C VAL A 91 -9.35 33.75 39.14
N GLY A 92 -9.41 34.60 40.16
CA GLY A 92 -10.17 34.35 41.38
C GLY A 92 -11.64 34.73 41.18
N VAL A 93 -12.55 33.78 41.34
CA VAL A 93 -13.99 33.95 41.08
C VAL A 93 -14.81 33.58 42.32
N PRO A 94 -15.70 34.46 42.82
CA PRO A 94 -16.60 34.13 43.91
C PRO A 94 -17.48 32.92 43.60
N ALA A 95 -17.83 32.12 44.61
CA ALA A 95 -18.61 30.90 44.44
C ALA A 95 -19.98 31.14 43.78
N GLU A 96 -20.64 32.25 44.13
CA GLU A 96 -21.94 32.65 43.59
C GLU A 96 -21.91 33.05 42.11
N CYS A 97 -20.72 33.29 41.56
CA CYS A 97 -20.50 33.64 40.17
C CYS A 97 -20.07 32.43 39.31
N LEU A 98 -20.16 31.21 39.86
CA LEU A 98 -19.80 29.97 39.17
C LEU A 98 -20.98 29.01 39.08
N CYS A 99 -21.16 28.44 37.90
CA CYS A 99 -22.01 27.28 37.70
C CYS A 99 -21.21 26.13 37.09
N GLU A 100 -21.58 24.90 37.42
CA GLU A 100 -20.94 23.71 36.85
C GLU A 100 -21.29 23.58 35.37
N LEU A 101 -20.27 23.48 34.52
CA LEU A 101 -20.41 23.34 33.08
C LEU A 101 -20.49 21.86 32.72
N ARG A 102 -21.58 21.47 32.07
CA ARG A 102 -21.70 20.17 31.40
C ARG A 102 -21.50 20.37 29.91
N PRO A 103 -20.41 19.86 29.32
CA PRO A 103 -20.19 19.95 27.89
C PRO A 103 -21.34 19.31 27.12
N THR A 104 -21.79 19.97 26.05
CA THR A 104 -22.71 19.35 25.10
C THR A 104 -21.97 18.30 24.26
N ALA A 105 -22.72 17.50 23.50
CA ALA A 105 -22.10 16.55 22.58
C ALA A 105 -21.28 17.26 21.48
N PRO A 106 -20.17 16.69 21.00
CA PRO A 106 -19.35 17.28 19.93
C PRO A 106 -20.13 17.66 18.66
N ALA A 107 -21.09 16.84 18.25
CA ALA A 107 -21.94 17.12 17.08
C ALA A 107 -22.81 18.40 17.24
N ALA A 108 -23.06 18.82 18.48
CA ALA A 108 -23.75 20.07 18.82
C ALA A 108 -22.77 21.21 19.15
N GLY A 109 -21.47 21.03 18.88
CA GLY A 109 -20.43 22.02 19.17
C GLY A 109 -19.87 21.97 20.60
N GLY A 110 -20.06 20.87 21.32
CA GLY A 110 -19.39 20.64 22.59
C GLY A 110 -18.10 19.84 22.43
N PHE A 111 -17.73 19.08 23.47
CA PHE A 111 -16.47 18.33 23.52
C PHE A 111 -16.57 17.14 24.47
N ASP A 112 -15.71 16.16 24.26
CA ASP A 112 -15.68 14.92 25.05
C ASP A 112 -14.74 15.05 26.25
N ALA A 113 -13.61 15.71 26.07
CA ALA A 113 -12.60 15.86 27.10
C ALA A 113 -12.00 17.27 27.13
N ALA A 114 -11.47 17.66 28.28
CA ALA A 114 -10.76 18.91 28.47
C ALA A 114 -9.29 18.60 28.72
N TRP A 115 -8.38 19.29 28.02
CA TRP A 115 -6.94 19.08 28.09
C TRP A 115 -6.39 19.22 29.53
N GLN A 116 -5.65 18.21 30.01
CA GLN A 116 -5.04 18.16 31.35
C GLN A 116 -3.60 17.65 31.27
N PRO A 117 -2.61 18.54 31.13
CA PRO A 117 -1.23 18.09 31.07
C PRO A 117 -0.74 17.48 32.39
N GLU A 118 -1.36 17.81 33.53
CA GLU A 118 -1.00 17.24 34.84
C GLU A 118 -1.61 15.86 35.11
N GLU A 119 -2.71 15.50 34.44
CA GLU A 119 -3.45 14.23 34.63
C GLU A 119 -3.70 13.52 33.28
N PRO A 120 -2.65 13.06 32.59
CA PRO A 120 -2.77 12.50 31.24
C PRO A 120 -3.63 11.23 31.17
N ASP A 121 -3.66 10.41 32.22
CA ASP A 121 -4.40 9.14 32.24
C ASP A 121 -5.92 9.35 32.17
N SER A 122 -6.46 10.37 32.85
CA SER A 122 -7.89 10.68 32.81
C SER A 122 -8.32 11.12 31.40
N LEU A 123 -7.49 11.93 30.75
CA LEU A 123 -7.72 12.37 29.38
C LEU A 123 -7.72 11.19 28.41
N GLY A 124 -6.79 10.25 28.58
CA GLY A 124 -6.69 9.05 27.76
C GLY A 124 -7.95 8.19 27.81
N VAL A 125 -8.50 7.96 29.02
CA VAL A 125 -9.72 7.15 29.23
C VAL A 125 -10.94 7.79 28.56
N ASP A 126 -11.18 9.08 28.78
CA ASP A 126 -12.33 9.79 28.21
C ASP A 126 -12.30 9.77 26.67
N MET A 127 -11.11 9.84 26.08
CA MET A 127 -10.93 9.78 24.64
C MET A 127 -11.03 8.36 24.07
N ALA A 128 -10.56 7.35 24.80
CA ALA A 128 -10.54 5.97 24.33
C ALA A 128 -11.96 5.45 24.00
N ASP A 129 -12.94 5.71 24.87
CA ASP A 129 -14.34 5.30 24.65
C ASP A 129 -14.95 5.99 23.42
N ALA A 130 -14.71 7.29 23.26
CA ALA A 130 -15.17 8.06 22.10
C ALA A 130 -14.55 7.56 20.79
N LEU A 131 -13.24 7.26 20.79
CA LEU A 131 -12.51 6.70 19.65
C LEU A 131 -12.97 5.27 19.32
N ALA A 132 -13.31 4.45 20.32
CA ALA A 132 -13.81 3.10 20.13
C ALA A 132 -15.19 3.07 19.46
N THR A 133 -16.09 3.93 19.92
CA THR A 133 -17.51 3.86 19.59
C THR A 133 -17.89 4.70 18.37
N ARG A 134 -17.27 5.88 18.22
CA ARG A 134 -17.59 6.84 17.15
C ARG A 134 -16.44 7.07 16.18
N GLY A 135 -15.22 6.66 16.54
CA GLY A 135 -14.02 6.87 15.74
C GLY A 135 -13.37 8.24 15.90
N TYR A 136 -13.91 9.13 16.74
CA TYR A 136 -13.34 10.45 16.98
C TYR A 136 -13.65 10.95 18.41
N ALA A 137 -12.79 11.84 18.89
CA ALA A 137 -12.93 12.58 20.14
C ALA A 137 -12.59 14.06 19.94
N VAL A 138 -13.34 14.95 20.59
CA VAL A 138 -13.09 16.40 20.58
C VAL A 138 -12.59 16.86 21.95
N VAL A 139 -11.48 17.58 21.95
CA VAL A 139 -10.78 18.05 23.15
C VAL A 139 -10.83 19.58 23.23
N GLN A 140 -11.22 20.11 24.39
CA GLN A 140 -11.06 21.53 24.73
C GLN A 140 -9.61 21.79 25.15
N MET A 141 -8.89 22.64 24.41
CA MET A 141 -7.54 23.05 24.78
C MET A 141 -7.57 24.28 25.71
N PHE A 142 -6.53 24.44 26.54
CA PHE A 142 -6.34 25.59 27.43
C PHE A 142 -5.16 26.47 26.96
N VAL A 143 -4.95 26.53 25.64
CA VAL A 143 -3.89 27.35 25.06
C VAL A 143 -4.33 28.81 25.09
N PRO A 144 -3.53 29.75 25.63
CA PRO A 144 -3.95 31.12 25.76
C PRO A 144 -4.31 31.80 24.44
N ALA A 145 -5.32 32.67 24.45
CA ALA A 145 -5.78 33.36 23.24
C ALA A 145 -4.63 34.13 22.53
N ALA A 146 -3.81 34.85 23.29
CA ALA A 146 -2.64 35.57 22.76
C ALA A 146 -1.60 34.64 22.10
N VAL A 147 -1.43 33.43 22.64
CA VAL A 147 -0.54 32.42 22.03
C VAL A 147 -1.14 31.92 20.73
N ARG A 148 -2.45 31.65 20.67
CA ARG A 148 -3.10 31.26 19.41
C ARG A 148 -3.01 32.36 18.36
N ASP A 149 -3.22 33.62 18.74
CA ASP A 149 -3.10 34.77 17.82
C ASP A 149 -1.67 34.88 17.26
N SER A 150 -0.65 34.77 18.11
CA SER A 150 0.76 34.74 17.68
C SER A 150 1.07 33.54 16.79
N ALA A 151 0.49 32.36 17.08
CA ALA A 151 0.68 31.16 16.27
C ALA A 151 0.05 31.29 14.88
N VAL A 152 -1.05 32.03 14.73
CA VAL A 152 -1.66 32.36 13.43
C VAL A 152 -0.73 33.23 12.59
N GLU A 153 -0.04 34.19 13.21
CA GLU A 153 0.95 35.03 12.53
C GLU A 153 2.17 34.21 12.10
N GLU A 154 2.75 33.43 13.01
CA GLU A 154 3.89 32.53 12.74
C GLU A 154 3.58 31.51 11.62
N ALA A 155 2.37 30.95 11.61
CA ALA A 155 1.92 29.97 10.62
C ALA A 155 1.98 30.47 9.17
N ARG A 156 1.79 31.78 8.95
CA ARG A 156 1.79 32.40 7.62
C ARG A 156 3.21 32.60 7.06
N GLU A 157 4.20 32.64 7.93
CA GLU A 157 5.62 32.89 7.59
C GLU A 157 6.41 31.60 7.35
N LEU A 158 5.85 30.43 7.67
CA LEU A 158 6.49 29.13 7.41
C LEU A 158 6.70 28.89 5.91
N PRO A 159 7.64 28.02 5.49
CA PRO A 159 7.78 27.64 4.09
C PRO A 159 6.58 26.81 3.59
N VAL A 160 6.26 26.95 2.29
CA VAL A 160 5.29 26.08 1.60
C VAL A 160 5.80 24.64 1.62
N PHE A 161 4.92 23.69 1.96
CA PHE A 161 5.24 22.28 1.88
C PHE A 161 5.27 21.83 0.41
N ASP A 162 6.48 21.62 -0.10
CA ASP A 162 6.74 21.25 -1.50
C ASP A 162 6.55 19.76 -1.78
N GLY A 163 6.49 18.91 -0.74
CA GLY A 163 6.30 17.46 -0.87
C GLY A 163 4.88 16.99 -1.18
N LEU A 164 3.92 17.92 -1.37
CA LEU A 164 2.53 17.57 -1.65
C LEU A 164 2.27 17.44 -3.16
N ARG A 165 2.13 16.20 -3.63
CA ARG A 165 1.72 15.89 -5.02
C ARG A 165 0.21 15.70 -5.13
N ALA A 166 -0.34 15.94 -6.32
CA ALA A 166 -1.78 15.88 -6.58
C ALA A 166 -2.41 14.54 -6.16
N GLU A 167 -1.70 13.43 -6.42
CA GLU A 167 -2.11 12.05 -6.16
C GLU A 167 -2.05 11.70 -4.66
N LEU A 168 -1.12 12.31 -3.92
CA LEU A 168 -0.91 12.06 -2.49
C LEU A 168 -1.83 12.90 -1.61
N ARG A 169 -2.34 14.01 -2.15
CA ARG A 169 -3.19 14.98 -1.44
C ARG A 169 -4.38 14.35 -0.72
N PRO A 170 -5.21 13.48 -1.32
CA PRO A 170 -6.38 12.94 -0.61
C PRO A 170 -5.99 12.14 0.63
N GLY A 171 -4.84 11.47 0.61
CA GLY A 171 -4.34 10.71 1.75
C GLY A 171 -3.80 11.59 2.89
N LEU A 172 -3.24 12.77 2.58
CA LEU A 172 -2.72 13.71 3.57
C LEU A 172 -3.78 14.69 4.08
N LEU A 173 -4.57 15.29 3.20
CA LEU A 173 -5.44 16.43 3.55
C LEU A 173 -6.93 16.07 3.64
N GLY A 174 -7.28 14.83 3.29
CA GLY A 174 -8.66 14.41 3.15
C GLY A 174 -9.26 14.81 1.80
N ARG A 175 -10.55 14.51 1.63
CA ARG A 175 -11.31 14.76 0.41
C ARG A 175 -11.78 16.21 0.35
N GLY A 176 -11.51 16.91 -0.74
CA GLY A 176 -11.96 18.29 -0.94
C GLY A 176 -11.27 19.31 -0.03
N GLY A 177 -11.69 20.57 -0.12
CA GLY A 177 -11.14 21.68 0.67
C GLY A 177 -9.79 22.21 0.12
N PRO A 178 -9.73 23.44 -0.43
CA PRO A 178 -8.45 24.10 -0.66
C PRO A 178 -7.85 24.49 0.69
N SER A 179 -6.80 23.78 1.11
CA SER A 179 -5.94 24.24 2.20
C SER A 179 -4.51 24.24 1.71
N GLU A 180 -3.86 25.38 1.83
CA GLU A 180 -2.41 25.45 1.65
C GLU A 180 -1.73 24.78 2.85
N CYS A 181 -0.64 24.05 2.59
CA CYS A 181 0.11 23.35 3.62
C CYS A 181 1.48 23.96 3.77
N ARG A 182 1.88 24.18 5.03
CA ARG A 182 3.22 24.60 5.42
C ARG A 182 3.82 23.51 6.29
N GLU A 183 5.07 23.16 6.05
CA GLU A 183 5.75 22.12 6.83
C GLU A 183 6.37 22.73 8.07
N MET A 184 6.31 21.98 9.16
CA MET A 184 6.98 22.30 10.40
C MET A 184 7.77 21.08 10.86
N ASP A 185 9.01 21.31 11.30
CA ASP A 185 9.85 20.27 11.84
C ASP A 185 9.15 19.56 13.01
N ALA A 186 9.28 18.23 13.07
CA ALA A 186 8.73 17.45 14.16
C ALA A 186 9.26 17.93 15.52
N ASP A 187 8.34 18.21 16.44
CA ASP A 187 8.68 18.51 17.82
C ASP A 187 9.24 17.28 18.56
N SER A 188 10.13 17.53 19.51
CA SER A 188 10.70 16.52 20.40
C SER A 188 10.77 17.09 21.81
N ALA A 189 10.70 16.23 22.84
CA ALA A 189 10.73 16.68 24.23
C ALA A 189 11.96 17.55 24.57
N GLU A 190 13.08 17.33 23.88
CA GLU A 190 14.35 18.01 24.06
C GLU A 190 14.42 19.38 23.35
N ARG A 191 13.55 19.63 22.36
CA ARG A 191 13.52 20.91 21.64
C ARG A 191 13.02 22.03 22.58
N PRO A 192 13.69 23.20 22.63
CA PRO A 192 13.16 24.34 23.37
C PRO A 192 11.90 24.88 22.69
N ILE A 193 10.95 25.39 23.48
CA ILE A 193 9.79 26.11 22.93
C ILE A 193 10.26 27.51 22.54
N ASP A 194 10.36 27.76 21.25
CA ASP A 194 10.92 28.98 20.65
C ASP A 194 9.89 29.78 19.82
N GLY A 195 8.59 29.54 20.04
CA GLY A 195 7.51 30.25 19.36
C GLY A 195 6.14 29.78 19.82
N ALA A 196 5.10 30.53 19.45
CA ALA A 196 3.73 30.19 19.80
C ALA A 196 3.22 28.97 19.04
N LEU A 197 3.68 28.75 17.81
CA LEU A 197 3.32 27.59 17.00
C LEU A 197 3.98 26.31 17.53
N VAL A 198 5.26 26.39 17.90
CA VAL A 198 5.98 25.28 18.56
C VAL A 198 5.36 24.96 19.93
N TYR A 199 4.88 25.97 20.66
CA TYR A 199 4.11 25.74 21.89
C TYR A 199 2.83 24.94 21.62
N CYS A 200 2.10 25.27 20.56
CA CYS A 200 0.90 24.54 20.14
C CYS A 200 1.24 23.10 19.73
N ASP A 201 2.33 22.91 19.00
CA ASP A 201 2.79 21.58 18.59
C ASP A 201 3.21 20.69 19.76
N ARG A 202 3.86 21.27 20.78
CA ARG A 202 4.21 20.58 22.02
C ARG A 202 2.97 20.02 22.73
N GLN A 203 1.82 20.66 22.61
CA GLN A 203 0.56 20.11 23.15
C GLN A 203 0.14 18.84 22.39
N LEU A 204 0.35 18.78 21.08
CA LEU A 204 0.08 17.59 20.26
C LEU A 204 0.99 16.42 20.66
N THR A 205 2.27 16.70 20.91
CA THR A 205 3.22 15.71 21.43
C THR A 205 2.75 15.18 22.79
N GLY A 206 2.39 16.07 23.72
CA GLY A 206 1.84 15.68 25.03
C GLY A 206 0.60 14.82 24.91
N LEU A 207 -0.28 15.12 23.94
CA LEU A 207 -1.52 14.37 23.72
C LEU A 207 -1.22 12.96 23.22
N GLY A 208 -0.29 12.84 22.27
CA GLY A 208 0.17 11.54 21.79
C GLY A 208 0.72 10.67 22.93
N MET A 209 1.48 11.26 23.86
CA MET A 209 2.00 10.56 25.03
C MET A 209 0.88 10.11 25.98
N ALA A 210 -0.13 10.94 26.21
CA ALA A 210 -1.28 10.59 27.06
C ALA A 210 -2.14 9.46 26.45
N LEU A 211 -2.26 9.43 25.11
CA LEU A 211 -3.02 8.41 24.40
C LEU A 211 -2.25 7.09 24.24
N LYS A 212 -0.91 7.12 24.16
CA LYS A 212 -0.07 5.94 23.87
C LYS A 212 -0.44 4.68 24.67
N PRO A 213 -0.65 4.71 26.01
CA PRO A 213 -1.00 3.51 26.78
C PRO A 213 -2.37 2.93 26.44
N MET A 214 -3.32 3.76 26.02
CA MET A 214 -4.71 3.36 25.76
C MET A 214 -4.93 2.89 24.33
N VAL A 215 -4.11 3.37 23.39
CA VAL A 215 -4.26 3.08 21.97
C VAL A 215 -3.92 1.63 21.64
N GLU A 216 -2.97 1.00 22.34
CA GLU A 216 -2.66 -0.41 22.13
C GLU A 216 -3.85 -1.31 22.48
N ASP A 217 -4.48 -1.08 23.64
CA ASP A 217 -5.69 -1.80 24.06
C ASP A 217 -6.87 -1.54 23.12
N LEU A 218 -6.97 -0.32 22.58
CA LEU A 218 -8.09 0.11 21.74
C LEU A 218 -7.98 -0.36 20.28
N LEU A 219 -6.79 -0.22 19.68
CA LEU A 219 -6.55 -0.46 18.25
C LEU A 219 -5.85 -1.79 17.98
N GLY A 220 -5.40 -2.49 19.02
CA GLY A 220 -4.61 -3.72 18.90
C GLY A 220 -3.18 -3.49 18.40
N THR A 221 -2.73 -2.23 18.36
CA THR A 221 -1.39 -1.85 17.89
C THR A 221 -0.86 -0.68 18.71
N ALA A 222 0.36 -0.79 19.22
CA ALA A 222 1.03 0.29 19.92
C ALA A 222 1.37 1.45 18.97
N ILE A 223 1.18 2.69 19.45
CA ILE A 223 1.72 3.89 18.81
C ILE A 223 3.16 4.05 19.26
N GLU A 224 4.08 4.04 18.30
CA GLU A 224 5.50 4.22 18.57
C GLU A 224 6.01 5.60 18.22
N ASP A 225 5.40 6.23 17.21
CA ASP A 225 5.92 7.49 16.67
C ASP A 225 4.80 8.48 16.28
N ARG A 226 5.16 9.68 15.83
CA ARG A 226 4.26 10.70 15.30
C ARG A 226 4.92 11.36 14.10
N SER A 227 4.12 11.78 13.13
CA SER A 227 4.62 12.61 12.05
C SER A 227 5.00 14.02 12.55
N GLY A 228 5.81 14.74 11.76
CA GLY A 228 5.84 16.20 11.84
C GLY A 228 4.44 16.79 11.61
N SER A 229 4.21 18.00 12.13
CA SER A 229 2.92 18.66 11.98
C SER A 229 2.87 19.47 10.70
N LEU A 230 1.77 19.32 9.97
CA LEU A 230 1.42 20.13 8.81
C LEU A 230 0.54 21.28 9.26
N VAL A 231 0.92 22.49 8.91
CA VAL A 231 0.11 23.68 9.16
C VAL A 231 -0.80 23.92 7.97
N ARG A 232 -2.10 23.87 8.22
CA ARG A 232 -3.14 24.06 7.21
C ARG A 232 -3.67 25.48 7.29
N LEU A 233 -3.57 26.19 6.17
CA LEU A 233 -4.14 27.52 5.99
C LEU A 233 -5.37 27.41 5.07
N GLY A 234 -6.56 27.76 5.56
CA GLY A 234 -7.80 27.83 4.77
C GLY A 234 -8.30 29.27 4.63
N GLY A 235 -9.00 29.59 3.55
CA GLY A 235 -9.50 30.96 3.29
C GLY A 235 -10.52 31.04 2.14
N ALA A 236 -11.50 31.92 2.28
CA ALA A 236 -12.54 32.18 1.27
C ALA A 236 -11.97 33.00 0.08
N GLY A 237 -11.17 32.36 -0.77
CA GLY A 237 -10.56 33.01 -1.95
C GLY A 237 -9.24 32.41 -2.42
N SER A 238 -8.63 31.51 -1.65
CA SER A 238 -7.52 30.69 -2.14
C SER A 238 -8.11 29.65 -3.09
N ALA A 239 -7.85 29.79 -4.39
CA ALA A 239 -7.86 28.63 -5.25
C ALA A 239 -6.93 27.60 -4.61
N ALA A 240 -7.32 26.31 -4.61
CA ALA A 240 -6.38 25.26 -4.24
C ALA A 240 -5.12 25.49 -5.10
N PRO A 241 -3.92 25.57 -4.51
CA PRO A 241 -2.71 25.63 -5.33
C PRO A 241 -2.76 24.47 -6.33
N GLU A 242 -2.45 24.75 -7.60
CA GLU A 242 -2.21 23.69 -8.58
C GLU A 242 -1.03 22.88 -8.04
N LEU A 243 -1.31 21.63 -7.67
CA LEU A 243 -0.29 20.73 -7.17
C LEU A 243 0.40 20.08 -8.36
N GLU A 244 1.71 19.95 -8.25
CA GLU A 244 2.48 19.16 -9.20
C GLU A 244 2.04 17.68 -9.13
N GLU A 245 1.97 17.05 -10.30
CA GLU A 245 1.78 15.61 -10.43
C GLU A 245 3.09 14.88 -10.07
N LEU A 246 2.99 13.61 -9.73
CA LEU A 246 4.17 12.77 -9.45
C LEU A 246 5.10 12.73 -10.67
N SER A 247 6.40 12.94 -10.43
CA SER A 247 7.44 12.92 -11.46
C SER A 247 8.41 11.74 -11.28
N GLU A 248 9.24 11.46 -12.29
CA GLU A 248 10.30 10.44 -12.18
C GLU A 248 11.30 10.75 -11.05
N ASN A 249 11.56 12.04 -10.77
CA ASN A 249 12.42 12.44 -9.66
C ASN A 249 11.83 12.02 -8.31
N ASP A 250 10.50 12.09 -8.15
CA ASP A 250 9.82 11.66 -6.92
C ASP A 250 9.94 10.16 -6.68
N LEU A 251 10.06 9.35 -7.74
CA LEU A 251 10.35 7.93 -7.65
C LEU A 251 11.81 7.68 -7.23
N VAL A 252 12.76 8.41 -7.82
CA VAL A 252 14.18 8.33 -7.45
C VAL A 252 14.39 8.74 -5.99
N ASP A 253 13.68 9.77 -5.53
CA ASP A 253 13.73 10.29 -4.17
C ASP A 253 12.88 9.49 -3.17
N GLN A 254 12.27 8.38 -3.62
CA GLN A 254 11.45 7.47 -2.82
C GLN A 254 10.27 8.15 -2.11
N VAL A 255 9.68 9.17 -2.74
CA VAL A 255 8.54 9.93 -2.20
C VAL A 255 7.32 9.02 -2.08
N VAL A 256 7.07 8.19 -3.10
CA VAL A 256 5.93 7.26 -3.14
C VAL A 256 6.09 6.18 -2.07
N GLU A 257 7.25 5.55 -1.96
CA GLU A 257 7.55 4.52 -0.96
C GLU A 257 7.44 5.09 0.45
N SER A 258 7.95 6.30 0.68
CA SER A 258 7.82 7.00 1.95
C SER A 258 6.35 7.25 2.31
N PHE A 259 5.55 7.67 1.33
CA PHE A 259 4.11 7.90 1.51
C PHE A 259 3.33 6.60 1.77
N VAL A 260 3.66 5.52 1.06
CA VAL A 260 3.06 4.20 1.26
C VAL A 260 3.41 3.68 2.66
N ALA A 261 4.68 3.76 3.06
CA ALA A 261 5.13 3.37 4.39
C ALA A 261 4.41 4.16 5.49
N TRP A 262 4.26 5.47 5.32
CA TRP A 262 3.50 6.32 6.22
C TRP A 262 2.00 5.95 6.23
N THR A 263 1.40 5.65 5.08
CA THR A 263 -0.01 5.25 4.97
C THR A 263 -0.30 3.96 5.74
N VAL A 264 0.64 3.01 5.76
CA VAL A 264 0.52 1.78 6.55
C VAL A 264 0.72 2.05 8.05
N GLN A 265 1.53 3.06 8.41
CA GLN A 265 1.84 3.38 9.80
C GLN A 265 0.81 4.28 10.48
N ARG A 266 0.12 5.16 9.75
CA ARG A 266 -0.81 6.12 10.36
C ARG A 266 -2.04 5.42 10.95
N LYS A 267 -2.35 5.71 12.22
CA LYS A 267 -3.52 5.18 12.91
C LYS A 267 -4.51 6.27 13.29
N LEU A 268 -4.04 7.23 14.07
CA LEU A 268 -4.84 8.38 14.48
C LEU A 268 -4.36 9.63 13.77
N CYS A 269 -5.30 10.45 13.32
CA CYS A 269 -5.02 11.81 12.87
C CYS A 269 -5.46 12.77 13.97
N VAL A 270 -4.64 13.79 14.23
CA VAL A 270 -4.91 14.84 15.19
C VAL A 270 -4.94 16.17 14.46
N LEU A 271 -6.06 16.89 14.59
CA LEU A 271 -6.29 18.19 13.97
C LEU A 271 -6.60 19.22 15.06
N TYR A 272 -5.68 20.16 15.31
CA TYR A 272 -5.86 21.24 16.26
C TYR A 272 -6.22 22.55 15.55
N LEU A 273 -7.43 23.03 15.81
CA LEU A 273 -8.00 24.24 15.23
C LEU A 273 -7.53 25.47 16.02
N ILE A 274 -6.33 25.98 15.71
CA ILE A 274 -5.77 27.18 16.36
C ILE A 274 -6.70 28.38 16.14
N ASP A 275 -7.14 28.56 14.90
CA ASP A 275 -8.10 29.58 14.51
C ASP A 275 -9.01 29.11 13.39
N ASN A 276 -10.30 29.46 13.46
CA ASN A 276 -11.27 29.23 12.40
C ASN A 276 -12.53 30.09 12.65
N ARG A 277 -13.28 30.42 11.59
CA ARG A 277 -14.53 31.20 11.69
C ARG A 277 -15.82 30.38 11.56
N GLY A 278 -15.70 29.06 11.52
CA GLY A 278 -16.81 28.12 11.30
C GLY A 278 -16.43 27.04 10.30
N GLY A 279 -17.45 26.40 9.73
CA GLY A 279 -17.31 25.29 8.80
C GLY A 279 -17.48 23.91 9.44
N SER A 280 -17.10 22.86 8.70
CA SER A 280 -17.28 21.48 9.14
C SER A 280 -16.06 20.58 8.92
N LEU A 281 -15.90 19.61 9.81
CA LEU A 281 -15.08 18.42 9.61
C LEU A 281 -16.04 17.24 9.41
N ASP A 282 -16.03 16.67 8.21
CA ASP A 282 -16.91 15.56 7.84
C ASP A 282 -16.10 14.26 7.82
N PHE A 283 -16.60 13.20 8.45
CA PHE A 283 -15.98 11.87 8.49
C PHE A 283 -16.74 10.90 7.61
N HIS A 284 -15.98 10.15 6.80
CA HIS A 284 -16.46 9.19 5.82
C HIS A 284 -15.87 7.81 6.16
N PRO A 285 -16.69 6.83 6.59
CA PRO A 285 -16.20 5.48 6.86
C PRO A 285 -15.57 4.86 5.61
N ARG A 286 -14.43 4.19 5.77
CA ARG A 286 -13.84 3.36 4.72
C ARG A 286 -14.71 2.13 4.48
N GLU A 287 -14.59 1.49 3.32
CA GLU A 287 -15.44 0.34 2.92
C GLU A 287 -15.44 -0.82 3.94
N THR A 288 -14.32 -1.03 4.62
CA THR A 288 -14.15 -2.09 5.63
C THR A 288 -14.51 -1.65 7.05
N SER A 289 -14.85 -0.37 7.27
CA SER A 289 -15.08 0.17 8.60
C SER A 289 -16.50 -0.07 9.09
N VAL A 290 -16.64 -0.33 10.39
CA VAL A 290 -17.92 -0.44 11.10
C VAL A 290 -18.35 0.88 11.76
N LEU A 291 -17.50 1.90 11.70
CA LEU A 291 -17.74 3.19 12.35
C LEU A 291 -18.73 4.05 11.54
N PRO A 292 -19.54 4.89 12.19
CA PRO A 292 -20.53 5.71 11.50
C PRO A 292 -19.91 6.94 10.83
N ALA A 293 -20.56 7.42 9.76
CA ALA A 293 -20.28 8.76 9.24
C ALA A 293 -20.71 9.82 10.25
N ALA A 294 -19.98 10.93 10.29
CA ALA A 294 -20.25 12.02 11.23
C ALA A 294 -19.85 13.38 10.65
N ARG A 295 -20.44 14.44 11.21
CA ARG A 295 -20.14 15.83 10.85
C ARG A 295 -19.97 16.64 12.12
N LEU A 296 -18.84 17.31 12.24
CA LEU A 296 -18.49 18.15 13.38
C LEU A 296 -18.40 19.62 12.98
N PRO A 297 -18.99 20.55 13.76
CA PRO A 297 -18.74 21.97 13.56
C PRO A 297 -17.30 22.30 13.96
N LEU A 298 -16.59 23.05 13.11
CA LEU A 298 -15.26 23.53 13.43
C LEU A 298 -15.35 24.67 14.45
N GLN A 299 -14.57 24.57 15.53
CA GLN A 299 -14.55 25.58 16.58
C GLN A 299 -13.13 25.90 17.02
N ARG A 300 -12.91 27.19 17.27
CA ARG A 300 -11.60 27.71 17.62
C ARG A 300 -11.14 27.14 18.97
N GLY A 301 -9.87 26.76 19.05
CA GLY A 301 -9.27 26.19 20.25
C GLY A 301 -9.69 24.74 20.53
N ARG A 302 -10.40 24.08 19.60
CA ARG A 302 -10.70 22.65 19.68
C ARG A 302 -9.62 21.83 19.01
N LEU A 303 -9.34 20.69 19.61
CA LEU A 303 -8.54 19.65 18.99
C LEU A 303 -9.44 18.45 18.70
N VAL A 304 -9.29 17.86 17.53
CA VAL A 304 -10.02 16.65 17.12
C VAL A 304 -9.03 15.53 16.89
N VAL A 305 -9.25 14.39 17.54
CA VAL A 305 -8.52 13.14 17.28
C VAL A 305 -9.47 12.14 16.64
N PHE A 306 -9.04 11.46 15.58
CA PHE A 306 -9.88 10.47 14.93
C PHE A 306 -9.09 9.29 14.34
N ARG A 307 -9.78 8.14 14.22
CA ARG A 307 -9.31 6.88 13.65
C ARG A 307 -9.18 6.98 12.14
N HIS A 308 -8.02 7.43 11.68
CA HIS A 308 -7.76 7.66 10.26
C HIS A 308 -7.54 6.36 9.46
N ASP A 309 -7.20 5.28 10.17
CA ASP A 309 -7.21 3.91 9.68
C ASP A 309 -8.62 3.44 9.28
N GLU A 310 -9.66 3.96 9.92
CA GLU A 310 -11.07 3.58 9.69
C GLU A 310 -11.88 4.64 8.95
N LEU A 311 -11.51 5.92 9.11
CA LEU A 311 -12.24 7.07 8.61
C LEU A 311 -11.39 7.90 7.63
N ASP A 312 -11.94 8.14 6.45
CA ASP A 312 -11.56 9.29 5.63
C ASP A 312 -12.25 10.56 6.16
N PHE A 313 -11.78 11.73 5.75
CA PHE A 313 -12.32 12.99 6.23
C PHE A 313 -12.33 14.09 5.15
N SER A 314 -13.13 15.13 5.37
CA SER A 314 -13.14 16.38 4.61
C SER A 314 -13.05 17.55 5.57
N TYR A 315 -12.04 18.40 5.42
CA TYR A 315 -11.87 19.61 6.21
C TYR A 315 -12.35 20.83 5.42
N ASN A 316 -13.48 21.40 5.85
CA ASN A 316 -14.21 22.44 5.14
C ASN A 316 -14.35 23.71 6.01
N PRO A 317 -13.27 24.49 6.21
CA PRO A 317 -13.33 25.72 6.98
C PRO A 317 -14.13 26.81 6.27
N GLU A 318 -14.87 27.61 7.05
CA GLU A 318 -15.48 28.85 6.57
C GLU A 318 -14.54 30.02 6.82
N GLY A 319 -14.16 30.73 5.75
CA GLY A 319 -13.25 31.87 5.86
C GLY A 319 -11.83 31.47 6.24
N ASP A 320 -11.12 32.41 6.87
CA ASP A 320 -9.74 32.18 7.31
C ASP A 320 -9.67 31.12 8.40
N SER A 321 -8.74 30.18 8.28
CA SER A 321 -8.46 29.17 9.30
C SER A 321 -6.99 28.79 9.34
N VAL A 322 -6.53 28.45 10.54
CA VAL A 322 -5.20 27.89 10.81
C VAL A 322 -5.38 26.64 11.68
N ALA A 323 -4.93 25.50 11.16
CA ALA A 323 -4.96 24.24 11.90
C ALA A 323 -3.61 23.53 11.86
N LEU A 324 -3.23 22.88 12.96
CA LEU A 324 -2.12 21.93 12.98
C LEU A 324 -2.65 20.53 12.78
N GLN A 325 -2.07 19.79 11.85
CA GLN A 325 -2.44 18.40 11.57
C GLN A 325 -1.23 17.49 11.73
N MET A 326 -1.38 16.40 12.48
CA MET A 326 -0.35 15.37 12.63
C MET A 326 -0.96 13.99 12.74
N TRP A 327 -0.13 12.96 12.65
CA TRP A 327 -0.55 11.58 12.81
C TRP A 327 0.24 10.88 13.90
N LEU A 328 -0.46 10.05 14.67
CA LEU A 328 0.14 9.05 15.54
C LEU A 328 0.33 7.76 14.73
N LEU A 329 1.55 7.25 14.77
CA LEU A 329 2.06 6.19 13.92
C LEU A 329 2.32 4.93 14.74
N GLN A 330 1.87 3.78 14.23
CA GLN A 330 2.32 2.50 14.74
C GLN A 330 3.79 2.24 14.35
N ALA A 331 4.40 1.24 14.99
CA ALA A 331 5.73 0.76 14.63
C ALA A 331 5.83 0.52 13.10
N PRO A 332 6.96 0.86 12.47
CA PRO A 332 7.21 0.48 11.09
C PRO A 332 7.00 -1.02 10.95
N SER A 333 6.10 -1.43 10.06
CA SER A 333 5.99 -2.83 9.70
C SER A 333 7.27 -3.20 8.96
N ALA A 334 8.22 -3.82 9.68
CA ALA A 334 9.37 -4.41 9.03
C ALA A 334 8.84 -5.48 8.08
N ILE A 335 9.10 -5.34 6.78
CA ILE A 335 8.94 -6.45 5.86
C ILE A 335 10.01 -7.47 6.27
N GLU A 336 9.64 -8.40 7.14
CA GLU A 336 10.52 -9.50 7.54
C GLU A 336 10.66 -10.46 6.37
N PHE A 337 11.72 -10.29 5.60
CA PHE A 337 12.20 -11.32 4.69
C PHE A 337 12.75 -12.48 5.53
N ARG A 338 11.90 -13.49 5.80
CA ARG A 338 12.35 -14.72 6.43
C ARG A 338 12.95 -15.66 5.39
N GLU A 339 14.23 -15.93 5.53
CA GLU A 339 14.87 -17.05 4.86
C GLU A 339 14.29 -18.34 5.45
N LEU A 340 13.49 -19.05 4.67
CA LEU A 340 12.87 -20.29 5.12
C LEU A 340 13.95 -21.38 5.21
N SER A 341 14.25 -21.81 6.43
CA SER A 341 15.20 -22.91 6.69
C SER A 341 14.77 -24.24 6.07
N GLN A 342 13.48 -24.38 5.75
CA GLN A 342 12.93 -25.46 4.93
C GLN A 342 11.91 -24.88 3.96
N PRO A 343 11.90 -25.32 2.68
CA PRO A 343 10.91 -24.87 1.72
C PRO A 343 9.49 -25.23 2.20
N PRO A 344 8.52 -24.33 2.03
CA PRO A 344 7.13 -24.62 2.39
C PRO A 344 6.60 -25.72 1.46
N GLY A 345 5.97 -26.76 2.03
CA GLY A 345 5.47 -27.89 1.26
C GLY A 345 5.06 -29.09 2.11
N LEU A 346 4.43 -30.08 1.47
CA LEU A 346 3.99 -31.32 2.14
C LEU A 346 5.20 -32.10 2.68
N GLN A 347 5.25 -32.26 4.01
CA GLN A 347 6.24 -33.12 4.65
C GLN A 347 5.92 -34.60 4.39
N GLY A 348 6.95 -35.42 4.23
CA GLY A 348 6.79 -36.87 3.99
C GLY A 348 6.44 -37.27 2.55
N VAL A 349 6.45 -36.33 1.60
CA VAL A 349 6.27 -36.63 0.16
C VAL A 349 7.63 -36.69 -0.52
N GLU A 350 7.80 -37.64 -1.44
CA GLU A 350 9.01 -37.77 -2.24
C GLU A 350 9.27 -36.48 -3.06
N ARG A 351 10.52 -36.03 -3.01
CA ARG A 351 10.97 -34.82 -3.70
C ARG A 351 11.24 -35.14 -5.16
N ILE A 352 10.90 -34.19 -6.02
CA ILE A 352 11.26 -34.23 -7.43
C ILE A 352 12.24 -33.11 -7.66
N HIS A 353 13.37 -33.44 -8.27
CA HIS A 353 14.47 -32.53 -8.49
C HIS A 353 14.36 -31.91 -9.89
N VAL A 354 14.46 -30.59 -9.96
CA VAL A 354 14.74 -29.89 -11.22
C VAL A 354 16.24 -30.00 -11.47
N ALA A 355 16.65 -30.79 -12.45
CA ALA A 355 18.05 -31.10 -12.72
C ALA A 355 18.64 -30.25 -13.85
N SER A 356 17.82 -29.72 -14.75
CA SER A 356 18.22 -28.68 -15.70
C SER A 356 17.01 -27.88 -16.17
N ILE A 357 17.28 -26.68 -16.68
CA ILE A 357 16.31 -25.77 -17.27
C ILE A 357 16.93 -25.18 -18.54
N TYR A 358 16.13 -25.05 -19.59
CA TYR A 358 16.46 -24.24 -20.75
C TYR A 358 15.27 -23.36 -21.11
N GLU A 359 15.57 -22.12 -21.48
CA GLU A 359 14.59 -21.09 -21.73
C GLU A 359 14.97 -20.36 -23.01
N ARG A 360 13.95 -20.04 -23.80
CA ARG A 360 14.04 -19.11 -24.92
C ARG A 360 12.99 -18.05 -24.68
N PHE A 361 13.46 -16.87 -24.32
CA PHE A 361 12.64 -15.72 -23.96
C PHE A 361 13.02 -14.49 -24.80
N PRO A 362 12.20 -13.44 -24.74
CA PRO A 362 12.49 -12.15 -25.37
C PRO A 362 13.82 -11.52 -24.92
N ALA A 363 14.22 -10.43 -25.57
CA ALA A 363 15.50 -9.74 -25.33
C ALA A 363 16.73 -10.65 -25.49
N ASN A 364 16.70 -11.52 -26.51
CA ASN A 364 17.79 -12.45 -26.84
C ASN A 364 18.19 -13.38 -25.67
N CYS A 365 17.21 -13.75 -24.83
CA CYS A 365 17.43 -14.67 -23.74
C CYS A 365 17.36 -16.12 -24.24
N ASP A 366 18.50 -16.67 -24.64
CA ASP A 366 18.65 -18.08 -25.01
C ASP A 366 19.48 -18.80 -23.93
N GLY A 367 18.77 -19.40 -22.96
CA GLY A 367 19.31 -20.10 -21.81
C GLY A 367 19.31 -19.30 -20.50
N CYS A 368 19.34 -20.03 -19.38
CA CYS A 368 19.14 -19.47 -18.03
C CYS A 368 20.11 -18.34 -17.65
N ALA A 369 21.35 -18.36 -18.16
CA ALA A 369 22.34 -17.33 -17.84
C ALA A 369 21.93 -15.96 -18.41
N MET A 370 21.40 -15.94 -19.63
CA MET A 370 20.92 -14.72 -20.27
C MET A 370 19.61 -14.24 -19.63
N THR A 371 18.68 -15.18 -19.36
CA THR A 371 17.45 -14.85 -18.61
C THR A 371 17.76 -14.22 -17.26
N TRP A 372 18.72 -14.80 -16.52
CA TRP A 372 19.11 -14.27 -15.22
C TRP A 372 19.71 -12.87 -15.32
N ALA A 373 20.56 -12.63 -16.32
CA ALA A 373 21.12 -11.30 -16.57
C ALA A 373 20.04 -10.28 -16.91
N MET A 374 19.04 -10.65 -17.72
CA MET A 374 17.89 -9.81 -18.06
C MET A 374 17.08 -9.40 -16.82
N PHE A 375 16.79 -10.35 -15.93
CA PHE A 375 16.08 -10.07 -14.68
C PHE A 375 16.88 -9.17 -13.73
N LEU A 376 18.19 -9.41 -13.59
CA LEU A 376 19.05 -8.56 -12.77
C LEU A 376 19.16 -7.13 -13.31
N ALA A 377 19.11 -6.96 -14.62
CA ALA A 377 19.16 -5.66 -15.28
C ALA A 377 17.81 -4.92 -15.26
N GLY A 378 16.71 -5.57 -14.86
CA GLY A 378 15.36 -5.00 -14.95
C GLY A 378 14.98 -4.62 -16.39
N THR A 379 15.39 -5.43 -17.36
CA THR A 379 15.19 -5.13 -18.78
C THR A 379 13.72 -5.23 -19.18
N ASP A 380 13.17 -4.15 -19.73
CA ASP A 380 11.91 -4.16 -20.45
C ASP A 380 12.14 -4.72 -21.87
N ALA A 381 11.53 -5.88 -22.16
CA ALA A 381 11.64 -6.57 -23.44
C ALA A 381 10.42 -6.37 -24.35
N GLU A 382 9.51 -5.47 -23.96
CA GLU A 382 8.28 -5.20 -24.69
C GLU A 382 8.51 -4.17 -25.80
N GLY A 383 7.87 -4.40 -26.95
CA GLY A 383 7.96 -3.52 -28.10
C GLY A 383 6.82 -3.73 -29.07
N GLU A 384 6.83 -2.97 -30.16
CA GLU A 384 5.89 -3.19 -31.25
C GLU A 384 6.13 -4.53 -31.94
N VAL A 385 5.06 -5.13 -32.49
CA VAL A 385 5.19 -6.32 -33.33
C VAL A 385 6.21 -6.07 -34.46
N PRO A 386 7.24 -6.92 -34.62
CA PRO A 386 8.20 -6.78 -35.69
C PRO A 386 7.54 -6.90 -37.06
N PHE A 387 7.87 -6.00 -37.99
CA PHE A 387 7.34 -6.01 -39.36
C PHE A 387 7.55 -7.34 -40.10
N LYS A 388 8.61 -8.09 -39.74
CA LYS A 388 8.89 -9.42 -40.30
C LYS A 388 7.90 -10.50 -39.87
N ARG A 389 7.11 -10.27 -38.82
CA ARG A 389 5.96 -11.13 -38.43
C ARG A 389 4.80 -10.89 -39.38
N PHE A 390 4.31 -9.67 -39.39
CA PHE A 390 3.25 -9.18 -40.27
C PHE A 390 3.23 -7.65 -40.25
N ASP A 391 2.56 -7.06 -41.25
CA ASP A 391 2.34 -5.62 -41.30
C ASP A 391 1.28 -5.21 -40.27
N LYS A 392 1.71 -4.70 -39.12
CA LYS A 392 0.82 -4.30 -38.01
C LYS A 392 -0.12 -3.16 -38.39
N ASP A 393 0.28 -2.27 -39.31
CA ASP A 393 -0.46 -1.05 -39.64
C ASP A 393 -1.81 -1.38 -40.32
N VAL A 394 -1.90 -2.57 -40.93
CA VAL A 394 -3.16 -3.11 -41.47
C VAL A 394 -4.18 -3.40 -40.37
N TYR A 395 -3.72 -3.83 -39.20
CA TYR A 395 -4.55 -4.43 -38.15
C TYR A 395 -4.70 -3.58 -36.89
N VAL A 396 -3.84 -2.57 -36.70
CA VAL A 396 -3.93 -1.64 -35.57
C VAL A 396 -4.73 -0.38 -35.97
N MET A 397 -5.44 0.18 -35.00
CA MET A 397 -6.06 1.50 -35.06
C MET A 397 -5.99 2.09 -33.66
N GLU A 398 -5.23 3.16 -33.47
CA GLU A 398 -5.09 3.86 -32.19
C GLU A 398 -6.33 4.74 -31.90
N ASP A 399 -7.50 4.11 -31.86
CA ASP A 399 -8.80 4.73 -31.60
C ASP A 399 -9.63 3.80 -30.68
N LYS A 400 -10.46 4.39 -29.82
CA LYS A 400 -11.45 3.66 -29.01
C LYS A 400 -12.41 2.81 -29.84
N ASP A 401 -12.63 3.17 -31.10
CA ASP A 401 -13.53 2.47 -32.01
C ASP A 401 -12.84 1.31 -32.76
N ALA A 402 -11.55 1.04 -32.53
CA ALA A 402 -10.79 -0.03 -33.20
C ALA A 402 -11.52 -1.38 -33.20
N ILE A 403 -12.14 -1.73 -32.07
CA ILE A 403 -12.91 -2.96 -31.88
C ILE A 403 -14.09 -3.04 -32.87
N MET A 404 -14.77 -1.92 -33.14
CA MET A 404 -15.90 -1.87 -34.08
C MET A 404 -15.48 -2.15 -35.53
N TYR A 405 -14.21 -1.90 -35.86
CA TYR A 405 -13.64 -2.16 -37.19
C TYR A 405 -12.90 -3.50 -37.27
N GLY A 406 -12.98 -4.35 -36.23
CA GLY A 406 -12.26 -5.62 -36.17
C GLY A 406 -10.74 -5.44 -36.11
N LYS A 407 -10.28 -4.34 -35.49
CA LYS A 407 -8.87 -3.98 -35.32
C LYS A 407 -8.47 -4.02 -33.84
N ALA A 408 -7.17 -4.16 -33.61
CA ALA A 408 -6.59 -4.01 -32.28
C ALA A 408 -6.34 -2.52 -31.98
N TYR A 409 -6.53 -2.09 -30.73
CA TYR A 409 -6.11 -0.74 -30.30
C TYR A 409 -4.63 -0.67 -29.93
N ILE A 410 -3.99 -1.81 -29.71
CA ILE A 410 -2.56 -1.93 -29.40
C ILE A 410 -2.00 -3.21 -30.02
N MET A 411 -0.76 -3.15 -30.52
CA MET A 411 -0.01 -4.32 -31.00
C MET A 411 1.41 -4.29 -30.46
N HIS A 412 1.50 -4.27 -29.13
CA HIS A 412 2.73 -4.48 -28.38
C HIS A 412 2.82 -5.92 -27.88
N GLY A 413 4.04 -6.38 -27.71
CA GLY A 413 4.35 -7.64 -27.06
C GLY A 413 5.85 -7.82 -26.84
N SER A 414 6.23 -8.92 -26.20
CA SER A 414 7.63 -9.31 -26.08
C SER A 414 7.93 -10.46 -27.04
N PHE A 415 8.97 -10.30 -27.86
CA PHE A 415 9.26 -11.21 -28.96
C PHE A 415 10.61 -11.89 -28.79
N VAL A 416 10.69 -13.18 -29.15
CA VAL A 416 11.99 -13.84 -29.32
C VAL A 416 12.63 -13.35 -30.60
N GLU A 417 13.95 -13.49 -30.68
CA GLU A 417 14.72 -13.04 -31.83
C GLU A 417 14.23 -13.63 -33.15
N GLU A 418 14.23 -12.80 -34.19
CA GLU A 418 13.64 -13.11 -35.48
C GLU A 418 14.19 -14.41 -36.10
N HIS A 419 15.48 -14.65 -35.93
CA HIS A 419 16.14 -15.83 -36.49
C HIS A 419 15.55 -17.12 -35.93
N HIS A 420 15.09 -17.15 -34.67
CA HIS A 420 14.45 -18.35 -34.10
C HIS A 420 13.12 -18.71 -34.78
N MET A 421 12.47 -17.78 -35.48
CA MET A 421 11.22 -18.06 -36.19
C MET A 421 11.43 -18.66 -37.57
N THR A 422 12.58 -18.40 -38.18
CA THR A 422 12.89 -18.83 -39.54
C THR A 422 13.92 -19.97 -39.58
N GLU A 423 14.88 -19.96 -38.67
CA GLU A 423 15.97 -20.92 -38.59
C GLU A 423 15.60 -22.15 -37.73
N PHE A 424 16.14 -23.30 -38.10
CA PHE A 424 16.03 -24.56 -37.37
C PHE A 424 17.02 -25.57 -37.93
N ASP A 425 17.76 -26.26 -37.06
CA ASP A 425 18.72 -27.29 -37.47
C ASP A 425 17.99 -28.60 -37.83
N ASN A 426 17.38 -28.61 -39.01
CA ASN A 426 16.59 -29.74 -39.49
C ASN A 426 17.46 -30.99 -39.72
N GLU A 427 18.73 -30.84 -40.13
CA GLU A 427 19.67 -31.95 -40.31
C GLU A 427 19.98 -32.60 -38.96
N PHE A 428 20.22 -31.80 -37.92
CA PHE A 428 20.34 -32.31 -36.57
C PHE A 428 19.10 -33.12 -36.23
N PHE A 429 17.88 -32.66 -36.46
CA PHE A 429 16.70 -33.47 -36.16
C PHE A 429 16.36 -34.53 -37.22
N GLY A 430 17.13 -34.70 -38.30
CA GLY A 430 16.81 -35.67 -39.36
C GLY A 430 15.45 -35.42 -40.02
N ILE A 431 15.05 -34.15 -40.11
CA ILE A 431 13.82 -33.67 -40.73
C ILE A 431 14.16 -33.11 -42.11
N SER A 432 13.37 -33.45 -43.12
CA SER A 432 13.60 -32.94 -44.48
C SER A 432 13.40 -31.43 -44.54
N HIS A 433 14.04 -30.76 -45.50
CA HIS A 433 13.83 -29.32 -45.69
C HIS A 433 12.36 -28.99 -45.93
N ASP A 434 11.65 -29.79 -46.73
CA ASP A 434 10.24 -29.57 -47.06
C ASP A 434 9.32 -29.74 -45.84
N GLU A 435 9.62 -30.69 -44.95
CA GLU A 435 8.89 -30.82 -43.69
C GLU A 435 9.18 -29.64 -42.77
N ALA A 436 10.47 -29.32 -42.54
CA ALA A 436 10.90 -28.23 -41.67
C ALA A 436 10.32 -26.87 -42.10
N PHE A 437 10.26 -26.61 -43.41
CA PHE A 437 9.69 -25.39 -43.98
C PHE A 437 8.20 -25.23 -43.64
N THR A 438 7.46 -26.35 -43.49
CA THR A 438 6.04 -26.30 -43.14
C THR A 438 5.78 -26.25 -41.64
N MET A 439 6.74 -26.69 -40.81
CA MET A 439 6.56 -26.81 -39.36
C MET A 439 6.31 -25.47 -38.67
N ALA A 440 5.29 -25.42 -37.82
CA ALA A 440 5.07 -24.29 -36.92
C ALA A 440 6.34 -24.02 -36.08
N PRO A 441 6.72 -22.75 -35.87
CA PRO A 441 7.86 -22.38 -35.02
C PRO A 441 7.81 -23.02 -33.63
N SER A 442 6.61 -23.14 -33.05
CA SER A 442 6.39 -23.81 -31.75
C SER A 442 6.93 -25.24 -31.70
N GLN A 443 6.76 -26.03 -32.78
CA GLN A 443 7.31 -27.38 -32.87
C GLN A 443 8.84 -27.35 -32.91
N ARG A 444 9.42 -26.43 -33.68
CA ARG A 444 10.87 -26.27 -33.82
C ARG A 444 11.52 -25.88 -32.50
N TRP A 445 10.93 -24.92 -31.78
CA TRP A 445 11.43 -24.48 -30.47
C TRP A 445 11.34 -25.57 -29.42
N VAL A 446 10.24 -26.33 -29.38
CA VAL A 446 10.08 -27.46 -28.45
C VAL A 446 11.15 -28.52 -28.70
N MET A 447 11.50 -28.78 -29.96
CA MET A 447 12.58 -29.72 -30.30
C MET A 447 13.96 -29.25 -29.81
N GLU A 448 14.31 -28.00 -30.07
CA GLU A 448 15.59 -27.42 -29.66
C GLU A 448 15.69 -27.28 -28.14
N CYS A 449 14.72 -26.63 -27.50
CA CYS A 449 14.71 -26.41 -26.05
C CYS A 449 14.67 -27.74 -25.29
N GLY A 450 13.89 -28.72 -25.78
CA GLY A 450 13.84 -30.06 -25.19
C GLY A 450 15.19 -30.77 -25.24
N TYR A 451 15.89 -30.74 -26.38
CA TYR A 451 17.22 -31.33 -26.50
C TYR A 451 18.27 -30.57 -25.67
N GLN A 452 18.28 -29.24 -25.68
CA GLN A 452 19.22 -28.44 -24.90
C GLN A 452 19.06 -28.68 -23.39
N THR A 453 17.82 -28.81 -22.93
CA THR A 453 17.52 -29.15 -21.52
C THR A 453 18.08 -30.52 -21.16
N LEU A 454 17.83 -31.54 -21.98
CA LEU A 454 18.36 -32.89 -21.77
C LEU A 454 19.89 -32.92 -21.83
N HIS A 455 20.48 -32.23 -22.78
CA HIS A 455 21.94 -32.13 -22.94
C HIS A 455 22.58 -31.49 -21.72
N SER A 456 21.99 -30.42 -21.20
CA SER A 456 22.42 -29.76 -19.96
C SER A 456 22.28 -30.66 -18.73
N ALA A 457 21.31 -31.59 -18.72
CA ALA A 457 21.19 -32.64 -17.71
C ALA A 457 22.20 -33.79 -17.89
N GLY A 458 23.09 -33.73 -18.88
CA GLY A 458 24.14 -34.72 -19.14
C GLY A 458 23.77 -35.80 -20.15
N TRP A 459 22.55 -35.78 -20.70
CA TRP A 459 22.17 -36.73 -21.75
C TRP A 459 22.89 -36.43 -23.06
N ARG A 460 23.23 -37.48 -23.80
CA ARG A 460 23.76 -37.39 -25.16
C ARG A 460 22.76 -37.98 -26.13
N ARG A 461 22.74 -37.48 -27.37
CA ARG A 461 21.78 -37.94 -28.38
C ARG A 461 21.76 -39.46 -28.58
N ASN A 462 22.92 -40.10 -28.61
CA ASN A 462 23.05 -41.56 -28.74
C ASN A 462 22.59 -42.34 -27.50
N THR A 463 22.40 -41.69 -26.35
CA THR A 463 21.94 -42.31 -25.09
C THR A 463 20.44 -42.14 -24.84
N LEU A 464 19.76 -41.26 -25.58
CA LEU A 464 18.34 -40.93 -25.37
C LEU A 464 17.37 -41.98 -25.92
N ARG A 465 17.75 -42.68 -26.99
CA ARG A 465 16.87 -43.67 -27.63
C ARG A 465 16.57 -44.81 -26.66
N GLY A 466 15.28 -45.06 -26.44
CA GLY A 466 14.78 -46.08 -25.52
C GLY A 466 14.59 -45.57 -24.09
N GLN A 467 15.08 -44.37 -23.74
CA GLN A 467 14.95 -43.83 -22.40
C GLN A 467 13.50 -43.54 -22.06
N ARG A 468 13.11 -43.91 -20.85
CA ARG A 468 11.75 -43.70 -20.35
C ARG A 468 11.60 -42.31 -19.72
N ILE A 469 11.78 -41.28 -20.55
CA ILE A 469 11.58 -39.88 -20.17
C ILE A 469 10.17 -39.49 -20.60
N GLY A 470 9.32 -39.11 -19.64
CA GLY A 470 8.00 -38.57 -19.95
C GLY A 470 8.09 -37.14 -20.48
N THR A 471 7.17 -36.70 -21.31
CA THR A 471 7.15 -35.36 -21.90
C THR A 471 5.77 -34.74 -21.68
N PHE A 472 5.72 -33.67 -20.90
CA PHE A 472 4.51 -32.99 -20.48
C PHE A 472 4.60 -31.53 -20.91
N MET A 473 3.65 -31.04 -21.69
CA MET A 473 3.71 -29.70 -22.28
C MET A 473 2.43 -28.93 -22.06
N GLY A 474 2.54 -27.69 -21.60
CA GLY A 474 1.49 -26.68 -21.71
C GLY A 474 1.55 -26.01 -23.08
N ASP A 475 0.50 -26.12 -23.87
CA ASP A 475 0.40 -25.54 -25.21
C ASP A 475 -1.08 -25.22 -25.53
N SER A 476 -1.40 -23.93 -25.57
CA SER A 476 -2.75 -23.41 -25.91
C SER A 476 -3.02 -23.40 -27.41
N GLY A 477 -2.09 -23.93 -28.21
CA GLY A 477 -2.15 -23.98 -29.66
C GLY A 477 -1.36 -22.88 -30.34
N SER A 478 -1.31 -22.99 -31.67
CA SER A 478 -0.55 -22.08 -32.51
C SER A 478 -1.42 -21.49 -33.61
N GLU A 479 -1.21 -20.20 -33.84
CA GLU A 479 -1.83 -19.41 -34.90
C GLU A 479 -1.31 -19.78 -36.30
N TRP A 480 -0.37 -20.73 -36.40
CA TRP A 480 0.23 -21.18 -37.67
C TRP A 480 -0.78 -21.78 -38.66
N GLN A 481 -1.98 -22.14 -38.19
CA GLN A 481 -3.09 -22.58 -39.05
C GLN A 481 -3.63 -21.45 -39.93
N GLU A 482 -3.48 -20.20 -39.52
CA GLU A 482 -3.96 -19.01 -40.23
C GLU A 482 -3.04 -18.61 -41.38
N ILE A 483 -1.80 -19.11 -41.39
CA ILE A 483 -0.81 -18.82 -42.44
C ILE A 483 -1.12 -19.66 -43.69
N PRO A 484 -1.48 -19.02 -44.83
CA PRO A 484 -1.74 -19.73 -46.07
C PRO A 484 -0.47 -20.43 -46.55
N MET A 485 -0.55 -21.73 -46.84
CA MET A 485 0.58 -22.50 -47.33
C MET A 485 0.20 -23.33 -48.55
N VAL A 486 1.18 -23.57 -49.41
CA VAL A 486 1.06 -24.52 -50.53
C VAL A 486 0.77 -25.91 -49.97
N ALA A 487 -0.08 -26.68 -50.67
CA ALA A 487 -0.39 -28.05 -50.30
C ALA A 487 0.90 -28.88 -50.17
N SER A 488 1.02 -29.60 -49.05
CA SER A 488 2.17 -30.43 -48.70
C SER A 488 1.67 -31.70 -48.03
N GLU A 489 2.41 -32.80 -48.19
CA GLU A 489 2.14 -34.05 -47.47
C GLU A 489 2.25 -33.89 -45.94
N TYR A 490 3.00 -32.89 -45.48
CA TYR A 490 3.18 -32.56 -44.06
C TYR A 490 2.06 -31.66 -43.49
N ALA A 491 1.08 -31.26 -44.31
CA ALA A 491 0.06 -30.28 -43.93
C ALA A 491 -0.75 -30.65 -42.69
N ALA A 492 -0.98 -31.94 -42.44
CA ALA A 492 -1.72 -32.39 -41.26
C ALA A 492 -0.91 -32.31 -39.95
N ALA A 493 0.42 -32.48 -40.04
CA ALA A 493 1.32 -32.50 -38.89
C ALA A 493 1.87 -31.10 -38.54
N LYS A 494 1.81 -30.16 -39.48
CA LYS A 494 2.49 -28.85 -39.39
C LYS A 494 2.07 -27.98 -38.21
N ASN A 495 0.81 -28.09 -37.76
CA ASN A 495 0.25 -27.29 -36.68
C ASN A 495 -0.78 -28.08 -35.85
N ASN A 496 -0.33 -29.17 -35.25
CA ASN A 496 -1.13 -29.99 -34.36
C ASN A 496 -0.44 -30.04 -32.97
N ASN A 497 -1.13 -29.58 -31.93
CA ASN A 497 -0.59 -29.48 -30.56
C ASN A 497 -0.12 -30.83 -30.01
N ALA A 498 -0.76 -31.93 -30.43
CA ALA A 498 -0.31 -33.27 -30.07
C ALA A 498 1.01 -33.62 -30.77
N VAL A 499 1.22 -33.15 -32.01
CA VAL A 499 2.47 -33.35 -32.76
C VAL A 499 3.62 -32.56 -32.15
N THR A 500 3.37 -31.36 -31.62
CA THR A 500 4.42 -30.49 -31.03
C THR A 500 5.32 -31.24 -30.06
N ILE A 501 4.75 -31.92 -29.06
CA ILE A 501 5.53 -32.65 -28.05
C ILE A 501 5.86 -34.09 -28.46
N THR A 502 4.97 -34.77 -29.20
CA THR A 502 5.22 -36.15 -29.65
C THR A 502 6.35 -36.22 -30.67
N ARG A 503 6.56 -35.17 -31.47
CA ARG A 503 7.68 -35.07 -32.40
C ARG A 503 9.03 -35.06 -31.68
N LEU A 504 9.17 -34.32 -30.58
CA LEU A 504 10.35 -34.35 -29.72
C LEU A 504 10.59 -35.78 -29.20
N ALA A 505 9.56 -36.41 -28.63
CA ALA A 505 9.67 -37.77 -28.09
C ALA A 505 10.03 -38.80 -29.17
N TYR A 506 9.39 -38.73 -30.33
CA TYR A 506 9.67 -39.62 -31.47
C TYR A 506 11.11 -39.43 -31.98
N ASN A 507 11.53 -38.18 -32.16
CA ASN A 507 12.85 -37.86 -32.69
C ASN A 507 13.99 -38.38 -31.80
N LEU A 508 13.87 -38.15 -30.50
CA LEU A 508 14.85 -38.56 -29.50
C LEU A 508 14.68 -40.02 -29.07
N GLY A 509 13.61 -40.69 -29.51
CA GLY A 509 13.31 -42.08 -29.18
C GLY A 509 12.89 -42.29 -27.72
N LEU A 510 12.21 -41.32 -27.10
CA LEU A 510 11.73 -41.37 -25.72
C LEU A 510 10.49 -42.27 -25.62
N THR A 511 10.43 -43.08 -24.56
CA THR A 511 9.38 -44.10 -24.36
C THR A 511 8.44 -43.80 -23.20
N GLY A 512 8.60 -42.65 -22.53
CA GLY A 512 7.73 -42.22 -21.45
C GLY A 512 6.37 -41.71 -21.93
N PRO A 513 5.45 -41.40 -20.99
CA PRO A 513 4.18 -40.74 -21.31
C PRO A 513 4.39 -39.43 -22.07
N CYS A 514 3.52 -39.15 -23.03
CA CYS A 514 3.54 -37.91 -23.80
C CYS A 514 2.18 -37.22 -23.66
N LEU A 515 2.15 -36.02 -23.09
CA LEU A 515 0.91 -35.31 -22.76
C LEU A 515 1.02 -33.82 -23.12
N THR A 516 0.04 -33.32 -23.85
CA THR A 516 -0.21 -31.89 -24.02
C THR A 516 -1.39 -31.48 -23.14
N VAL A 517 -1.28 -30.34 -22.46
CA VAL A 517 -2.29 -29.75 -21.59
C VAL A 517 -2.60 -28.35 -22.08
N ASP A 518 -3.89 -28.03 -22.15
CA ASP A 518 -4.37 -26.67 -22.36
C ASP A 518 -5.30 -26.29 -21.20
N THR A 519 -4.82 -25.38 -20.38
CA THR A 519 -5.59 -24.69 -19.34
C THR A 519 -5.27 -23.19 -19.37
N ALA A 520 -5.11 -22.64 -20.59
CA ALA A 520 -4.68 -21.27 -20.85
C ALA A 520 -3.39 -20.91 -20.08
N CYS A 521 -3.34 -19.75 -19.40
CA CYS A 521 -2.15 -19.22 -18.71
C CYS A 521 -1.53 -20.17 -17.68
N SER A 522 -2.28 -21.17 -17.19
CA SER A 522 -1.81 -22.15 -16.20
C SER A 522 -1.23 -23.43 -16.80
N ALA A 523 -1.30 -23.59 -18.13
CA ALA A 523 -1.05 -24.86 -18.82
C ALA A 523 0.31 -25.49 -18.50
N SER A 524 1.39 -24.70 -18.47
CA SER A 524 2.74 -25.19 -18.18
C SER A 524 2.88 -25.74 -16.75
N LEU A 525 2.27 -25.07 -15.76
CA LEU A 525 2.27 -25.52 -14.38
C LEU A 525 1.36 -26.75 -14.17
N VAL A 526 0.22 -26.82 -14.87
CA VAL A 526 -0.62 -28.03 -14.85
C VAL A 526 0.09 -29.22 -15.47
N ALA A 527 0.83 -29.02 -16.58
CA ALA A 527 1.67 -30.04 -17.19
C ALA A 527 2.78 -30.52 -16.24
N ALA A 528 3.48 -29.58 -15.57
CA ALA A 528 4.49 -29.91 -14.56
C ALA A 528 3.90 -30.65 -13.35
N ASN A 529 2.71 -30.27 -12.90
CA ASN A 529 1.98 -30.96 -11.85
C ASN A 529 1.58 -32.39 -12.27
N ALA A 530 1.13 -32.58 -13.51
CA ALA A 530 0.81 -33.89 -14.07
C ALA A 530 2.05 -34.78 -14.14
N ALA A 531 3.20 -34.23 -14.54
CA ALA A 531 4.48 -34.93 -14.53
C ALA A 531 4.86 -35.36 -13.10
N CYS A 532 4.80 -34.43 -12.14
CA CYS A 532 5.11 -34.72 -10.74
C CYS A 532 4.24 -35.85 -10.16
N HIS A 533 2.94 -35.83 -10.49
CA HIS A 533 2.02 -36.88 -10.10
C HIS A 533 2.34 -38.23 -10.77
N ALA A 534 2.66 -38.22 -12.06
CA ALA A 534 3.03 -39.42 -12.80
C ALA A 534 4.31 -40.05 -12.23
N MET A 535 5.33 -39.23 -11.95
CA MET A 535 6.61 -39.68 -11.38
C MET A 535 6.40 -40.29 -9.98
N ARG A 536 5.71 -39.59 -9.07
CA ARG A 536 5.42 -40.12 -7.72
C ARG A 536 4.60 -41.41 -7.73
N ARG A 537 3.57 -41.48 -8.57
CA ARG A 537 2.67 -42.65 -8.61
C ARG A 537 3.30 -43.86 -9.30
N TRP A 538 4.18 -43.64 -10.28
CA TRP A 538 4.74 -44.74 -11.07
C TRP A 538 6.09 -45.22 -10.54
N THR A 539 6.84 -44.40 -9.80
CA THR A 539 8.14 -44.78 -9.23
C THR A 539 8.03 -45.65 -7.97
N PHE A 540 6.95 -45.54 -7.18
CA PHE A 540 6.80 -46.32 -5.94
C PHE A 540 5.52 -47.16 -5.86
N ARG A 541 5.68 -48.46 -6.12
CA ARG A 541 4.90 -49.50 -5.44
C ARG A 541 5.77 -50.69 -5.03
N LYS A 542 6.91 -50.44 -4.37
CA LYS A 542 7.52 -51.46 -3.49
C LYS A 542 6.91 -51.30 -2.09
N GLY A 543 5.86 -52.07 -1.79
CA GLY A 543 5.37 -52.27 -0.41
C GLY A 543 3.95 -51.80 -0.05
N SER A 544 3.12 -51.30 -0.96
CA SER A 544 1.74 -50.88 -0.64
C SER A 544 0.68 -51.96 -0.99
N THR A 545 -0.04 -52.42 0.03
CA THR A 545 -1.16 -53.38 -0.01
C THR A 545 -2.50 -52.79 -0.48
N GLU A 546 -2.56 -51.52 -0.86
CA GLU A 546 -3.80 -50.84 -1.25
C GLU A 546 -3.92 -50.71 -2.78
N PRO A 547 -4.96 -51.26 -3.42
CA PRO A 547 -5.09 -51.24 -4.88
C PRO A 547 -5.58 -49.88 -5.39
N VAL A 548 -4.74 -49.15 -6.13
CA VAL A 548 -5.21 -48.14 -7.07
C VAL A 548 -5.59 -48.84 -8.38
N ILE A 549 -6.88 -48.82 -8.67
CA ILE A 549 -7.52 -49.47 -9.82
C ILE A 549 -7.14 -48.74 -11.11
N PHE A 550 -6.04 -49.16 -11.75
CA PHE A 550 -5.89 -49.15 -13.20
C PHE A 550 -5.15 -50.44 -13.54
N HIS A 551 -5.85 -51.41 -14.13
CA HIS A 551 -5.34 -52.74 -14.44
C HIS A 551 -4.02 -52.70 -15.25
N GLY A 552 -3.03 -53.48 -14.80
CA GLY A 552 -1.82 -53.82 -15.55
C GLY A 552 -0.58 -53.95 -14.66
N HIS A 553 -0.22 -55.18 -14.32
CA HIS A 553 1.06 -55.57 -13.74
C HIS A 553 2.25 -55.01 -14.56
N ASP A 554 3.34 -54.66 -13.88
CA ASP A 554 4.65 -54.26 -14.45
C ASP A 554 4.71 -52.95 -15.25
N ARG A 555 4.18 -51.84 -14.71
CA ARG A 555 4.54 -50.52 -15.24
C ARG A 555 5.87 -50.06 -14.63
N PRO A 556 6.92 -49.81 -15.43
CA PRO A 556 8.20 -49.32 -14.91
C PRO A 556 8.05 -47.94 -14.27
N SER A 557 8.96 -47.63 -13.34
CA SER A 557 9.09 -46.33 -12.69
C SER A 557 9.26 -45.20 -13.71
N LEU A 558 8.67 -44.04 -13.44
CA LEU A 558 8.89 -42.83 -14.24
C LEU A 558 9.82 -41.92 -13.45
N GLU A 559 11.12 -42.15 -13.63
CA GLU A 559 12.17 -41.44 -12.88
C GLU A 559 12.58 -40.13 -13.54
N HIS A 560 12.17 -39.92 -14.79
CA HIS A 560 12.59 -38.79 -15.62
C HIS A 560 11.40 -38.19 -16.38
N ALA A 561 11.32 -36.85 -16.40
CA ALA A 561 10.34 -36.14 -17.21
C ALA A 561 10.88 -34.81 -17.74
N LEU A 562 10.39 -34.39 -18.90
CA LEU A 562 10.45 -33.03 -19.39
C LEU A 562 9.10 -32.37 -19.15
N CYS A 563 9.13 -31.16 -18.58
CA CYS A 563 7.95 -30.30 -18.47
C CYS A 563 8.21 -29.03 -19.26
N MET A 564 7.25 -28.64 -20.11
CA MET A 564 7.46 -27.57 -21.08
C MET A 564 6.28 -26.60 -21.11
N GLY A 565 6.55 -25.36 -21.49
CA GLY A 565 5.56 -24.36 -21.88
C GLY A 565 6.00 -23.70 -23.17
N ILE A 566 5.06 -23.45 -24.08
CA ILE A 566 5.35 -22.82 -25.38
C ILE A 566 4.23 -21.85 -25.75
N LEU A 567 4.61 -20.66 -26.20
CA LEU A 567 3.75 -19.75 -26.93
C LEU A 567 4.59 -19.06 -28.01
N ALA A 568 4.15 -19.14 -29.27
CA ALA A 568 4.79 -18.48 -30.40
C ALA A 568 3.73 -17.66 -31.14
N MET A 569 4.00 -16.37 -31.37
CA MET A 569 3.03 -15.44 -31.91
C MET A 569 3.34 -15.15 -33.38
N VAL A 570 2.39 -15.47 -34.27
CA VAL A 570 2.60 -15.39 -35.72
C VAL A 570 1.44 -14.71 -36.47
N SER A 571 0.32 -14.40 -35.79
CA SER A 571 -0.85 -13.79 -36.40
C SER A 571 -1.39 -12.59 -35.60
N PRO A 572 -1.97 -11.57 -36.26
CA PRO A 572 -2.66 -10.46 -35.58
C PRO A 572 -3.98 -10.88 -34.90
N SER A 573 -4.58 -12.01 -35.27
CA SER A 573 -5.94 -12.40 -34.86
C SER A 573 -6.14 -12.40 -33.35
N ALA A 574 -5.10 -12.82 -32.60
CA ALA A 574 -5.20 -12.94 -31.16
C ALA A 574 -5.08 -11.57 -30.45
N TRP A 575 -4.29 -10.63 -30.96
CA TRP A 575 -4.33 -9.22 -30.50
C TRP A 575 -5.71 -8.59 -30.75
N ILE A 576 -6.30 -8.84 -31.92
CA ILE A 576 -7.64 -8.32 -32.25
C ILE A 576 -8.68 -8.87 -31.27
N GLY A 577 -8.66 -10.18 -31.02
CA GLY A 577 -9.57 -10.83 -30.07
C GLY A 577 -9.40 -10.34 -28.63
N GLU A 578 -8.17 -10.19 -28.16
CA GLU A 578 -7.87 -9.75 -26.79
C GLU A 578 -8.14 -8.25 -26.58
N CYS A 579 -7.90 -7.41 -27.59
CA CYS A 579 -8.35 -6.03 -27.60
C CYS A 579 -9.88 -5.94 -27.57
N ALA A 580 -10.57 -6.76 -28.38
CA ALA A 580 -12.04 -6.81 -28.35
C ALA A 580 -12.59 -7.22 -26.97
N ALA A 581 -11.84 -8.05 -26.23
CA ALA A 581 -12.15 -8.44 -24.86
C ALA A 581 -11.59 -7.46 -23.79
N THR A 582 -11.01 -6.33 -24.19
CA THR A 582 -10.40 -5.32 -23.29
C THR A 582 -9.35 -5.90 -22.33
N MET A 583 -8.62 -6.91 -22.78
CA MET A 583 -7.64 -7.63 -21.97
C MET A 583 -6.26 -6.97 -21.99
N LEU A 584 -5.92 -6.27 -23.08
CA LEU A 584 -4.59 -5.72 -23.29
C LEU A 584 -4.45 -4.31 -22.71
N SER A 585 -3.32 -4.02 -22.08
CA SER A 585 -3.00 -2.66 -21.65
C SER A 585 -2.89 -1.74 -22.88
N PRO A 586 -3.64 -0.63 -22.96
CA PRO A 586 -3.47 0.37 -24.02
C PRO A 586 -2.08 1.03 -24.01
N ARG A 587 -1.38 0.98 -22.87
CA ARG A 587 -0.02 1.48 -22.71
C ARG A 587 1.03 0.47 -23.19
N GLY A 588 0.61 -0.75 -23.53
CA GLY A 588 1.47 -1.78 -24.06
C GLY A 588 2.45 -2.36 -23.03
N ARG A 589 2.12 -2.32 -21.73
CA ARG A 589 2.92 -2.87 -20.62
C ARG A 589 2.10 -3.61 -19.56
N CYS A 590 2.73 -4.55 -18.85
CA CYS A 590 2.17 -5.18 -17.65
C CYS A 590 2.57 -4.44 -16.36
N PHE A 591 1.71 -3.57 -15.84
CA PHE A 591 1.96 -2.85 -14.57
C PHE A 591 1.52 -3.67 -13.35
N THR A 592 2.13 -4.84 -13.14
CA THR A 592 1.70 -5.79 -12.10
C THR A 592 1.79 -5.17 -10.70
N PHE A 593 0.66 -5.11 -9.99
CA PHE A 593 0.49 -4.52 -8.65
C PHE A 593 0.60 -2.99 -8.57
N ASP A 594 0.81 -2.30 -9.69
CA ASP A 594 0.80 -0.84 -9.74
C ASP A 594 -0.63 -0.29 -9.84
N ASN A 595 -0.86 0.93 -9.34
CA ASN A 595 -2.17 1.57 -9.43
C ASN A 595 -2.60 1.88 -10.88
N SER A 596 -1.66 1.95 -11.82
CA SER A 596 -1.91 2.16 -13.25
C SER A 596 -2.28 0.89 -14.02
N ALA A 597 -2.31 -0.28 -13.37
CA ALA A 597 -2.64 -1.56 -13.99
C ALA A 597 -3.98 -1.53 -14.76
N ASP A 598 -3.92 -1.76 -16.06
CA ASP A 598 -5.04 -1.59 -17.00
C ASP A 598 -5.15 -2.73 -18.04
N GLY A 599 -4.44 -3.83 -17.84
CA GLY A 599 -4.43 -5.00 -18.71
C GLY A 599 -3.06 -5.69 -18.72
N PHE A 600 -2.95 -6.77 -19.50
CA PHE A 600 -1.66 -7.44 -19.74
C PHE A 600 -1.14 -7.13 -21.14
N ILE A 601 0.06 -7.59 -21.48
CA ILE A 601 0.53 -7.70 -22.87
C ILE A 601 1.02 -9.11 -23.17
N ARG A 602 1.01 -9.46 -24.45
CA ARG A 602 1.41 -10.79 -24.89
C ARG A 602 2.93 -10.91 -24.94
N GLY A 603 3.45 -12.07 -24.54
CA GLY A 603 4.86 -12.42 -24.73
C GLY A 603 4.98 -13.83 -25.30
N GLU A 604 5.98 -14.05 -26.15
CA GLU A 604 6.32 -15.39 -26.66
C GLU A 604 7.52 -15.99 -25.93
N GLY A 605 7.62 -17.30 -25.98
CA GLY A 605 8.77 -18.01 -25.42
C GLY A 605 8.54 -19.51 -25.31
N CYS A 606 9.64 -20.22 -25.07
CA CYS A 606 9.64 -21.64 -24.75
C CYS A 606 10.47 -21.89 -23.51
N CYS A 607 9.92 -22.60 -22.53
CA CYS A 607 10.67 -23.04 -21.35
C CYS A 607 10.55 -24.56 -21.24
N CYS A 608 11.64 -25.22 -20.89
CA CYS A 608 11.71 -26.64 -20.66
C CYS A 608 12.51 -26.92 -19.39
N VAL A 609 11.96 -27.75 -18.52
CA VAL A 609 12.62 -28.23 -17.31
C VAL A 609 12.73 -29.75 -17.35
N TYR A 610 13.90 -30.26 -16.96
CA TYR A 610 14.11 -31.69 -16.76
C TYR A 610 13.99 -32.03 -15.29
N LEU A 611 13.06 -32.93 -15.01
CA LEU A 611 12.74 -33.44 -13.68
C LEU A 611 13.33 -34.84 -13.51
N ARG A 612 13.84 -35.12 -12.32
CA ARG A 612 14.21 -36.48 -11.91
C ARG A 612 13.79 -36.81 -10.48
N THR A 613 13.46 -38.07 -10.25
CA THR A 613 13.51 -38.68 -8.90
C THR A 613 15.00 -38.92 -8.54
N GLU A 614 15.31 -39.15 -7.26
CA GLU A 614 16.67 -39.18 -6.64
C GLU A 614 17.89 -39.40 -7.56
#